data_AF-A0A2V8C8T9-F1
#
_entry.id   AF-A0A2V8C8T9-F1
#
_cell.length_a   1.000
_cell.length_b   1.000
_cell.length_c   1.000
_cell.angle_alpha   90.00
_cell.angle_beta   90.00
_cell.angle_gamma   90.00
#
_symmetry.space_group_name_H-M   'P 1'
#
loop_
_entity.id
_entity.type
_entity.pdbx_description
1 polymer ?
#
loop_
_entity_poly.entity_id
_entity_poly.type
_entity_poly.pdbx_seq_one_letter_code
_entity_poly.pdbx_strand_id
1 'polypeptide(L)'
;MMFLMRRPSNAEIERFLDRSHNLPLSYGPTGIVRHRSPVDRLDEQVVTIGHGEVDFERARLALAGWKHFDIGWVEAFPKQPSIDAGTDVAVLIRHLGFWSLNGARVLYDVGGTDRHAAFGFAYGTLTNHAESGEELFEVFID
;
A
#
# COMPACT_ATOMS: atom_id res chain seq x y z
N MET A 1 4.36 9.60 11.52
CA MET A 1 4.42 10.41 10.29
C MET A 1 5.51 11.48 10.41
N MET A 2 5.99 12.02 9.28
CA MET A 2 6.82 13.25 9.23
C MET A 2 6.16 14.31 8.34
N PHE A 3 5.91 15.51 8.86
CA PHE A 3 5.41 16.67 8.08
C PHE A 3 6.55 17.55 7.58
N LEU A 4 6.39 18.10 6.37
CA LEU A 4 7.42 18.82 5.64
C LEU A 4 6.82 20.06 4.95
N MET A 5 7.45 21.23 5.10
CA MET A 5 7.01 22.48 4.47
C MET A 5 7.23 22.53 2.95
N ARG A 6 8.06 21.63 2.42
CA ARG A 6 8.38 21.49 0.99
C ARG A 6 8.44 20.02 0.63
N ARG A 7 8.38 19.71 -0.66
CA ARG A 7 8.60 18.35 -1.14
C ARG A 7 9.97 17.85 -0.68
N PRO A 8 10.07 16.67 -0.01
CA PRO A 8 11.36 16.11 0.35
C PRO A 8 12.15 15.71 -0.91
N SER A 9 13.46 15.83 -0.82
CA SER A 9 14.40 15.25 -1.78
C SER A 9 14.42 13.73 -1.67
N ASN A 10 14.88 13.03 -2.72
CA ASN A 10 15.01 11.57 -2.70
C ASN A 10 15.87 11.09 -1.52
N ALA A 11 16.96 11.79 -1.20
CA ALA A 11 17.80 11.46 -0.04
C ALA A 11 17.09 11.62 1.31
N GLU A 12 16.13 12.55 1.45
CA GLU A 12 15.31 12.67 2.66
C GLU A 12 14.30 11.52 2.77
N ILE A 13 13.76 11.04 1.64
CA ILE A 13 12.86 9.89 1.56
C ILE A 13 13.60 8.59 1.87
N GLU A 14 14.80 8.39 1.30
CA GLU A 14 15.66 7.24 1.59
C GLU A 14 16.00 7.16 3.08
N ARG A 15 16.43 8.26 3.69
CA ARG A 15 16.66 8.30 5.14
C ARG A 15 15.39 8.02 5.96
N PHE A 16 14.22 8.37 5.45
CA PHE A 16 12.95 8.05 6.11
C PHE A 16 12.69 6.53 6.03
N LEU A 17 12.90 5.90 4.88
CA LEU A 17 12.81 4.45 4.69
C LEU A 17 13.81 3.71 5.60
N ASP A 18 15.07 4.13 5.64
CA ASP A 18 16.10 3.53 6.50
C ASP A 18 15.69 3.53 7.98
N ARG A 19 15.11 4.65 8.44
CA ARG A 19 14.57 4.74 9.81
C ARG A 19 13.34 3.86 10.00
N SER A 20 12.49 3.77 8.98
CA SER A 20 11.25 2.97 9.00
C SER A 20 11.54 1.48 9.12
N HIS A 21 12.67 1.02 8.58
CA HIS A 21 13.03 -0.39 8.56
C HIS A 21 13.02 -1.08 9.94
N ASN A 22 13.42 -0.36 10.99
CA ASN A 22 13.46 -0.91 12.34
C ASN A 22 12.19 -0.62 13.16
N LEU A 23 11.18 0.02 12.56
CA LEU A 23 9.95 0.35 13.28
C LEU A 23 8.98 -0.83 13.29
N PRO A 24 8.23 -1.01 14.39
CA PRO A 24 7.13 -1.95 14.43
C PRO A 24 5.92 -1.41 13.67
N LEU A 25 4.99 -2.30 13.36
CA LEU A 25 3.62 -1.94 12.97
C LEU A 25 2.95 -1.14 14.10
N SER A 26 2.08 -0.21 13.74
CA SER A 26 1.33 0.60 14.71
C SER A 26 0.13 -0.12 15.31
N TYR A 27 -0.16 -1.33 14.84
CA TYR A 27 -1.34 -2.12 15.20
C TYR A 27 -0.98 -3.61 15.30
N GLY A 28 -1.95 -4.39 15.78
CA GLY A 28 -1.93 -5.84 15.76
C GLY A 28 -3.26 -6.42 16.24
N PRO A 29 -3.58 -7.68 15.91
CA PRO A 29 -2.80 -8.61 15.09
C PRO A 29 -2.78 -8.24 13.60
N THR A 30 -1.86 -8.83 12.83
CA THR A 30 -1.85 -8.73 11.35
C THR A 30 -2.87 -9.67 10.72
N GLY A 31 -3.19 -9.45 9.44
CA GLY A 31 -4.14 -10.27 8.70
C GLY A 31 -5.59 -9.93 9.05
N ILE A 32 -5.88 -8.70 9.50
CA ILE A 32 -7.25 -8.25 9.83
C ILE A 32 -8.15 -8.41 8.61
N VAL A 33 -7.66 -8.02 7.42
CA VAL A 33 -8.46 -8.10 6.20
C VAL A 33 -8.58 -9.56 5.71
N ARG A 34 -7.47 -10.33 5.79
CA ARG A 34 -7.43 -11.76 5.41
C ARG A 34 -8.30 -12.64 6.30
N HIS A 35 -8.31 -12.37 7.60
CA HIS A 35 -9.02 -13.15 8.63
C HIS A 35 -10.23 -12.39 9.17
N ARG A 36 -10.92 -11.70 8.26
CA ARG A 36 -12.11 -10.90 8.52
C ARG A 36 -13.11 -11.62 9.42
N SER A 37 -13.49 -10.93 10.49
CA SER A 37 -14.50 -11.32 11.46
C SER A 37 -15.78 -10.51 11.25
N PRO A 38 -16.97 -11.05 11.55
CA PRO A 38 -18.23 -10.31 11.44
C PRO A 38 -18.33 -9.02 12.29
N VAL A 39 -17.43 -8.85 13.27
CA VAL A 39 -17.38 -7.64 14.12
C VAL A 39 -16.42 -6.58 13.57
N ASP A 40 -15.61 -6.90 12.56
CA ASP A 40 -14.67 -5.96 11.98
C ASP A 40 -15.42 -4.91 11.17
N ARG A 41 -15.07 -3.64 11.40
CA ARG A 41 -15.59 -2.51 10.63
C ARG A 41 -14.56 -2.14 9.57
N LEU A 42 -14.65 -2.81 8.43
CA LEU A 42 -13.77 -2.55 7.28
C LEU A 42 -14.39 -1.47 6.39
N ASP A 43 -13.56 -0.55 5.91
CA ASP A 43 -13.90 0.31 4.79
C ASP A 43 -13.54 -0.45 3.50
N GLU A 44 -14.56 -0.90 2.77
CA GLU A 44 -14.41 -1.74 1.58
C GLU A 44 -15.11 -1.08 0.39
N GLN A 45 -14.35 -0.94 -0.71
CA GLN A 45 -14.89 -0.47 -1.97
C GLN A 45 -14.45 -1.39 -3.10
N VAL A 46 -15.44 -1.93 -3.83
CA VAL A 46 -15.23 -2.76 -5.02
C VAL A 46 -15.82 -2.03 -6.22
N VAL A 47 -15.05 -1.95 -7.30
CA VAL A 47 -15.46 -1.27 -8.53
C VAL A 47 -14.98 -2.02 -9.77
N THR A 48 -15.83 -2.08 -10.80
CA THR A 48 -15.47 -2.66 -12.10
C THR A 48 -14.56 -1.69 -12.88
N ILE A 49 -13.36 -2.16 -13.23
CA ILE A 49 -12.34 -1.37 -13.96
C ILE A 49 -12.08 -1.85 -15.40
N GLY A 50 -12.74 -2.92 -15.83
CA GLY A 50 -12.57 -3.54 -17.15
C GLY A 50 -13.29 -4.88 -17.25
N HIS A 51 -13.15 -5.58 -18.38
CA HIS A 51 -13.82 -6.87 -18.61
C HIS A 51 -12.89 -7.87 -19.31
N GLY A 52 -12.87 -9.12 -18.81
CA GLY A 52 -12.11 -10.21 -19.40
C GLY A 52 -10.62 -10.21 -19.04
N GLU A 53 -9.92 -11.27 -19.46
CA GLU A 53 -8.53 -11.55 -19.08
C GLU A 53 -7.54 -10.44 -19.47
N VAL A 54 -7.77 -9.77 -20.61
CA VAL A 54 -6.89 -8.70 -21.10
C VAL A 54 -6.90 -7.50 -20.14
N ASP A 55 -8.08 -7.11 -19.66
CA ASP A 55 -8.18 -5.99 -18.72
C ASP A 55 -7.74 -6.40 -17.32
N PHE A 56 -7.99 -7.65 -16.91
CA PHE A 56 -7.45 -8.21 -15.68
C PHE A 56 -5.92 -8.14 -15.64
N GLU A 57 -5.22 -8.59 -16.69
CA GLU A 57 -3.76 -8.53 -16.74
C GLU A 57 -3.22 -7.10 -16.71
N ARG A 58 -3.91 -6.15 -17.37
CA ARG A 58 -3.57 -4.73 -17.28
C ARG A 58 -3.73 -4.20 -15.87
N ALA A 59 -4.82 -4.54 -15.19
CA ALA A 59 -5.08 -4.16 -13.81
C ALA A 59 -4.05 -4.76 -12.85
N ARG A 60 -3.68 -6.03 -13.07
CA ARG A 60 -2.64 -6.74 -12.32
C ARG A 60 -1.29 -6.02 -12.42
N LEU A 61 -0.87 -5.67 -13.64
CA LEU A 61 0.37 -4.93 -13.88
C LEU A 61 0.32 -3.51 -13.28
N ALA A 62 -0.83 -2.83 -13.36
CA ALA A 62 -1.01 -1.52 -12.75
C ALA A 62 -0.92 -1.60 -11.21
N LEU A 63 -1.52 -2.61 -10.59
CA LEU A 63 -1.46 -2.84 -9.16
C LEU A 63 -0.04 -3.20 -8.70
N ALA A 64 0.63 -4.10 -9.41
CA ALA A 64 2.04 -4.45 -9.15
C ALA A 64 2.99 -3.25 -9.29
N GLY A 65 2.65 -2.32 -10.18
CA GLY A 65 3.35 -1.04 -10.37
C GLY A 65 2.91 0.08 -9.42
N TRP A 66 2.08 -0.22 -8.41
CA TRP A 66 1.59 0.73 -7.40
C TRP A 66 0.82 1.93 -7.98
N LYS A 67 0.10 1.74 -9.10
CA LYS A 67 -0.62 2.82 -9.79
C LYS A 67 -1.78 3.43 -9.01
N HIS A 68 -2.33 2.75 -8.02
CA HIS A 68 -3.33 3.31 -7.11
C HIS A 68 -2.77 4.45 -6.23
N PHE A 69 -1.45 4.55 -6.09
CA PHE A 69 -0.77 5.70 -5.47
C PHE A 69 -0.29 6.75 -6.48
N ASP A 70 -0.52 6.58 -7.79
CA ASP A 70 -0.12 7.53 -8.84
C ASP A 70 -1.30 8.43 -9.26
N ILE A 71 -1.88 9.13 -8.28
CA ILE A 71 -3.11 9.93 -8.43
C ILE A 71 -2.87 11.46 -8.38
N GLY A 72 -1.62 11.88 -8.58
CA GLY A 72 -1.21 13.28 -8.72
C GLY A 72 -0.95 14.06 -7.42
N TRP A 73 -1.39 13.53 -6.27
CA TRP A 73 -1.11 14.10 -4.95
C TRP A 73 -0.56 13.07 -3.95
N VAL A 74 -0.43 11.81 -4.36
CA VAL A 74 0.27 10.76 -3.61
C VAL A 74 1.36 10.16 -4.49
N GLU A 75 2.43 9.64 -3.88
CA GLU A 75 3.48 8.89 -4.54
C GLU A 75 4.03 7.82 -3.56
N ALA A 76 4.32 6.60 -4.03
CA ALA A 76 4.97 5.56 -3.25
C ALA A 76 6.49 5.48 -3.53
N PHE A 77 7.28 5.24 -2.48
CA PHE A 77 8.73 5.09 -2.54
C PHE A 77 9.21 3.80 -1.85
N PRO A 78 10.23 3.10 -2.39
CA PRO A 78 10.93 3.37 -3.66
C PRO A 78 9.97 3.31 -4.86
N LYS A 79 10.35 3.87 -6.01
CA LYS A 79 9.46 3.84 -7.18
C LYS A 79 9.18 2.38 -7.56
N GLN A 80 7.89 2.02 -7.60
CA GLN A 80 7.43 0.64 -7.78
C GLN A 80 8.06 -0.31 -6.73
N PRO A 81 7.69 -0.17 -5.44
CA PRO A 81 8.16 -1.08 -4.40
C PRO A 81 7.87 -2.53 -4.75
N SER A 82 8.73 -3.46 -4.29
CA SER A 82 8.36 -4.87 -4.34
C SER A 82 7.09 -5.11 -3.53
N ILE A 83 6.27 -6.05 -3.98
CA ILE A 83 5.11 -6.55 -3.24
C ILE A 83 5.47 -7.74 -2.34
N ASP A 84 6.76 -8.05 -2.21
CA ASP A 84 7.24 -9.11 -1.32
C ASP A 84 7.05 -8.69 0.14
N ALA A 85 6.62 -9.63 0.98
CA ALA A 85 6.47 -9.43 2.41
C ALA A 85 7.78 -8.92 3.05
N GLY A 86 7.66 -7.91 3.90
CA GLY A 86 8.79 -7.22 4.54
C GLY A 86 9.29 -5.99 3.78
N THR A 87 8.79 -5.71 2.58
CA THR A 87 9.17 -4.51 1.83
C THR A 87 8.63 -3.25 2.52
N ASP A 88 9.52 -2.34 2.91
CA ASP A 88 9.16 -1.05 3.45
C ASP A 88 8.82 -0.04 2.35
N VAL A 89 7.76 0.72 2.58
CA VAL A 89 7.22 1.70 1.65
C VAL A 89 7.04 3.03 2.36
N ALA A 90 7.42 4.10 1.70
CA ALA A 90 7.13 5.46 2.13
C ALA A 90 6.07 6.06 1.20
N VAL A 91 4.90 6.37 1.75
CA VAL A 91 3.82 7.05 1.06
C VAL A 91 4.01 8.56 1.28
N LEU A 92 4.34 9.25 0.19
CA LEU A 92 4.48 10.70 0.14
C LEU A 92 3.16 11.32 -0.28
N ILE A 93 2.60 12.17 0.55
CA ILE A 93 1.31 12.83 0.30
C ILE A 93 1.53 14.35 0.21
N ARG A 94 1.01 14.97 -0.85
CA ARG A 94 0.95 16.42 -1.02
C ARG A 94 -0.38 16.95 -0.51
N HIS A 95 -0.30 17.77 0.53
CA HIS A 95 -1.42 18.51 1.09
C HIS A 95 -1.45 19.94 0.54
N LEU A 96 -2.46 20.73 0.91
CA LEU A 96 -2.49 22.15 0.61
C LEU A 96 -1.43 22.89 1.44
N GLY A 97 -0.28 23.17 0.83
CA GLY A 97 0.80 23.99 1.40
C GLY A 97 1.90 23.21 2.16
N PHE A 98 1.78 21.89 2.29
CA PHE A 98 2.79 21.05 2.95
C PHE A 98 2.74 19.59 2.46
N TRP A 99 3.64 18.76 2.94
CA TRP A 99 3.80 17.36 2.56
C TRP A 99 3.88 16.47 3.80
N SER A 100 3.56 15.18 3.65
CA SER A 100 3.80 14.17 4.68
C SER A 100 4.44 12.90 4.13
N LEU A 101 5.31 12.28 4.92
CA LEU A 101 5.82 10.92 4.71
C LEU A 101 5.23 9.97 5.75
N ASN A 102 4.73 8.84 5.25
CA ASN A 102 4.08 7.79 6.03
C ASN A 102 4.73 6.44 5.72
N GLY A 103 5.16 5.72 6.76
CA GLY A 103 5.83 4.43 6.60
C GLY A 103 4.84 3.28 6.66
N ALA A 104 4.90 2.38 5.69
CA ALA A 104 4.13 1.15 5.63
C ALA A 104 5.04 -0.03 5.30
N ARG A 105 4.59 -1.25 5.56
CA ARG A 105 5.32 -2.48 5.25
C ARG A 105 4.40 -3.50 4.60
N VAL A 106 4.80 -4.02 3.45
CA VAL A 106 4.08 -5.11 2.78
C VAL A 106 4.09 -6.34 3.68
N LEU A 107 2.92 -6.95 3.88
CA LEU A 107 2.74 -8.05 4.83
C LEU A 107 2.58 -9.39 4.12
N TYR A 108 1.78 -9.43 3.06
CA TYR A 108 1.46 -10.64 2.32
C TYR A 108 0.86 -10.31 0.95
N ASP A 109 1.03 -11.22 0.00
CA ASP A 109 0.30 -11.21 -1.27
C ASP A 109 -1.07 -11.90 -1.15
N VAL A 110 -1.98 -11.57 -2.07
CA VAL A 110 -3.25 -12.27 -2.30
C VAL A 110 -3.27 -12.85 -3.72
N GLY A 111 -3.99 -13.96 -3.89
CA GLY A 111 -4.03 -14.73 -5.15
C GLY A 111 -3.82 -16.24 -4.96
N GLY A 112 -3.34 -16.69 -3.79
CA GLY A 112 -3.23 -18.12 -3.46
C GLY A 112 -2.49 -18.93 -4.54
N THR A 113 -3.03 -20.11 -4.89
CA THR A 113 -2.52 -20.96 -5.97
C THR A 113 -3.03 -20.57 -7.35
N ASP A 114 -4.08 -19.75 -7.45
CA ASP A 114 -4.68 -19.35 -8.73
C ASP A 114 -4.52 -17.85 -8.97
N ARG A 115 -3.31 -17.49 -9.38
CA ARG A 115 -2.96 -16.12 -9.79
C ARG A 115 -3.69 -15.68 -11.07
N HIS A 116 -4.47 -16.55 -11.71
CA HIS A 116 -5.27 -16.20 -12.88
C HIS A 116 -6.63 -15.58 -12.51
N ALA A 117 -7.13 -15.82 -11.30
CA ALA A 117 -8.41 -15.29 -10.85
C ALA A 117 -8.29 -14.07 -9.93
N ALA A 118 -7.21 -13.96 -9.15
CA ALA A 118 -7.00 -12.84 -8.23
C ALA A 118 -5.51 -12.51 -8.05
N PHE A 119 -5.22 -11.23 -7.79
CA PHE A 119 -3.89 -10.72 -7.51
C PHE A 119 -3.96 -9.49 -6.61
N GLY A 120 -3.02 -9.38 -5.68
CA GLY A 120 -2.87 -8.19 -4.86
C GLY A 120 -1.89 -8.38 -3.73
N PHE A 121 -1.91 -7.42 -2.81
CA PHE A 121 -1.10 -7.46 -1.60
C PHE A 121 -1.69 -6.55 -0.53
N ALA A 122 -1.38 -6.87 0.73
CA ALA A 122 -1.68 -6.00 1.84
C ALA A 122 -0.39 -5.37 2.39
N TYR A 123 -0.49 -4.13 2.86
CA TYR A 123 0.50 -3.54 3.75
C TYR A 123 -0.10 -3.20 5.11
N GLY A 124 0.77 -3.14 6.11
CA GLY A 124 0.44 -2.62 7.44
C GLY A 124 1.13 -1.30 7.68
N THR A 125 0.48 -0.41 8.42
CA THR A 125 1.03 0.89 8.80
C THR A 125 2.11 0.73 9.88
N LEU A 126 3.26 1.40 9.71
CA LEU A 126 4.31 1.47 10.73
C LEU A 126 3.98 2.54 11.78
N THR A 127 4.66 2.52 12.92
CA THR A 127 4.51 3.56 13.97
C THR A 127 4.80 4.99 13.50
N ASN A 128 5.46 5.18 12.36
CA ASN A 128 5.64 6.47 11.70
C ASN A 128 4.66 6.70 10.53
N HIS A 129 3.54 6.00 10.47
CA HIS A 129 2.39 6.33 9.62
C HIS A 129 1.47 7.37 10.31
N ALA A 130 0.50 7.92 9.58
CA ALA A 130 -0.54 8.79 10.12
C ALA A 130 -1.69 7.98 10.73
N GLU A 131 -2.07 6.95 10.00
CA GLU A 131 -3.12 6.00 10.32
C GLU A 131 -2.58 4.80 11.11
N SER A 132 -3.49 3.93 11.55
CA SER A 132 -3.14 2.67 12.18
C SER A 132 -4.06 1.55 11.69
N GLY A 133 -3.51 0.61 10.94
CA GLY A 133 -4.28 -0.50 10.39
C GLY A 133 -3.58 -1.23 9.25
N GLU A 134 -4.37 -2.07 8.57
CA GLU A 134 -4.00 -2.87 7.43
C GLU A 134 -4.82 -2.44 6.22
N GLU A 135 -4.19 -2.31 5.06
CA GLU A 135 -4.88 -2.02 3.80
C GLU A 135 -4.57 -3.13 2.79
N LEU A 136 -5.62 -3.64 2.14
CA LEU A 136 -5.55 -4.64 1.07
C LEU A 136 -5.93 -3.99 -0.26
N PHE A 137 -5.07 -4.15 -1.26
CA PHE A 137 -5.37 -3.82 -2.64
C PHE A 137 -5.42 -5.11 -3.45
N GLU A 138 -6.54 -5.35 -4.13
CA GLU A 138 -6.79 -6.58 -4.88
C GLU A 138 -7.46 -6.27 -6.22
N VAL A 139 -7.09 -7.04 -7.25
CA VAL A 139 -7.82 -7.16 -8.50
C VAL A 139 -8.22 -8.61 -8.69
N PHE A 140 -9.44 -8.85 -9.13
CA PHE A 140 -9.97 -10.20 -9.38
C PHE A 140 -10.89 -10.20 -10.61
N ILE A 141 -11.12 -11.38 -11.16
CA ILE A 141 -12.04 -11.63 -12.27
C ILE A 141 -12.97 -12.78 -11.92
N ASP A 142 -14.22 -12.68 -12.36
CA ASP A 142 -15.28 -13.69 -12.20
C ASP A 142 -15.21 -14.80 -13.26
#